data_AF-A0A183MA32-F1
#
_entry.id   AF-A0A183MA32-F1
#
_cell.length_a   1.000
_cell.length_b   1.000
_cell.length_c   1.000
_cell.angle_alpha   90.00
_cell.angle_beta   90.00
_cell.angle_gamma   90.00
#
_symmetry.space_group_name_H-M   'P 1'
#
loop_
_entity.id
_entity.type
_entity.pdbx_description
1 polymer ?
#
loop_
_entity_poly.entity_id
_entity_poly.type
_entity_poly.pdbx_seq_one_letter_code
_entity_poly.pdbx_strand_id
1 'polypeptide(L)' 'MWGPGRAFQIATEMRRYNLEVLGIGKTHWTQVGQQRLTSRELLSYSGHDEENAPHTQGVALMLSKQAQNALVW' A
#
# COMPACT_ATOMS: atom_id res chain seq x y z
N MET A 1 7.33 -4.63 7.94
CA MET A 1 5.88 -4.61 8.26
C MET A 1 5.45 -3.19 8.63
N TRP A 2 4.35 -2.65 8.08
CA TRP A 2 3.84 -1.33 8.51
C TRP A 2 3.38 -1.39 9.97
N GLY A 3 3.71 -0.38 10.77
CA GLY A 3 3.05 -0.19 12.05
C GLY A 3 1.57 0.17 11.81
N PRO A 4 0.61 -0.44 12.54
CA PRO A 4 -0.83 -0.22 12.30
C PRO A 4 -1.24 1.26 12.41
N GLY A 5 -0.57 2.04 13.27
CA GLY A 5 -0.84 3.48 13.40
C GLY A 5 -0.51 4.32 12.15
N ARG A 6 0.57 4.00 11.43
CA ARG A 6 0.98 4.78 10.24
C ARG A 6 0.05 4.52 9.06
N ALA A 7 -0.39 3.27 8.87
CA ALA A 7 -1.31 2.93 7.80
C ALA A 7 -2.67 3.62 7.99
N PHE A 8 -3.13 3.73 9.23
CA PHE A 8 -4.38 4.42 9.57
C PHE A 8 -4.34 5.93 9.34
N GLN A 9 -3.20 6.57 9.65
CA GLN A 9 -3.00 8.00 9.37
C GLN A 9 -3.06 8.27 7.86
N ILE A 10 -2.42 7.45 7.05
CA ILE A 10 -2.47 7.60 5.58
C ILE A 10 -3.89 7.37 5.04
N ALA A 11 -4.61 6.35 5.54
CA ALA A 11 -6.00 6.13 5.13
C ALA A 11 -6.90 7.32 5.50
N THR A 12 -6.66 7.95 6.65
CA THR A 12 -7.38 9.17 7.07
C THR A 12 -7.09 10.33 6.12
N GLU A 13 -5.83 10.53 5.75
CA GLU A 13 -5.43 11.62 4.83
C GLU A 13 -5.92 11.36 3.39
N MET A 14 -5.92 10.12 2.92
CA MET A 14 -6.53 9.74 1.64
C MET A 14 -8.01 10.12 1.59
N ARG A 15 -8.77 9.83 2.66
CA ARG A 15 -10.19 10.24 2.75
C ARG A 15 -10.34 11.74 2.76
N ARG A 16 -9.47 12.45 3.47
CA ARG A 16 -9.49 13.92 3.54
C ARG A 16 -9.30 14.56 2.17
N TYR A 17 -8.42 14.00 1.34
CA TYR A 17 -8.19 14.47 -0.03
C TYR A 17 -9.07 13.78 -1.07
N ASN A 18 -10.00 12.92 -0.66
CA ASN A 18 -10.86 12.12 -1.53
C ASN A 18 -10.06 11.34 -2.61
N LEU A 19 -8.93 10.75 -2.21
CA LEU A 19 -8.07 9.96 -3.10
C LEU A 19 -8.58 8.52 -3.19
N GLU A 20 -8.71 8.03 -4.42
CA GLU A 20 -9.09 6.65 -4.72
C GLU A 20 -7.90 5.68 -4.70
N VAL A 21 -6.73 6.18 -5.12
CA VAL A 21 -5.47 5.43 -5.24
C VAL A 21 -4.32 6.29 -4.74
N LEU A 22 -3.44 5.72 -3.91
CA LEU A 22 -2.21 6.37 -3.46
C LEU A 22 -1.01 5.44 -3.68
N GLY A 23 -0.02 5.92 -4.43
CA GLY A 23 1.28 5.27 -4.56
C GLY A 23 2.22 5.66 -3.43
N ILE A 24 2.88 4.68 -2.83
CA ILE A 24 3.83 4.86 -1.73
C ILE A 24 5.15 4.17 -2.13
N GLY A 25 6.15 4.98 -2.46
CA GLY A 25 7.51 4.50 -2.72
C GLY A 25 8.27 4.27 -1.41
N LYS A 26 8.74 3.04 -1.18
CA LYS A 26 9.59 2.73 -0.02
C LYS A 26 10.66 1.72 -0.40
N THR A 27 11.90 1.98 0.01
CA THR A 27 13.10 1.24 -0.41
C THR A 27 13.36 -0.07 0.35
N HIS A 28 12.38 -0.59 1.12
CA HIS A 28 12.59 -1.77 1.97
C HIS A 28 11.42 -2.77 1.99
N TRP A 29 10.56 -2.77 0.97
CA TRP A 29 9.66 -3.92 0.82
C TRP A 29 10.49 -5.07 0.23
N THR A 30 10.71 -6.12 1.02
CA THR A 30 11.37 -7.35 0.57
C THR A 30 10.35 -8.34 0.02
N GLN A 31 9.10 -8.25 0.50
CA GLN A 31 8.03 -9.20 0.18
C GLN A 31 6.94 -8.57 -0.69
N VAL A 32 6.25 -9.43 -1.42
CA VAL A 32 4.97 -9.12 -2.07
C VAL A 32 3.84 -9.51 -1.12
N GLY A 33 2.84 -8.64 -0.96
CA GLY A 33 1.70 -8.95 -0.12
C GLY A 33 0.56 -7.97 -0.22
N GLN A 34 -0.57 -8.36 0.37
CA GLN A 34 -1.76 -7.54 0.46
C GLN A 34 -2.28 -7.56 1.90
N GLN A 35 -2.66 -6.39 2.40
CA GLN A 35 -3.24 -6.23 3.72
C GLN A 35 -4.47 -5.34 3.64
N ARG A 36 -5.59 -5.81 4.19
CA ARG A 36 -6.80 -5.00 4.36
C ARG A 36 -6.74 -4.27 5.69
N LEU A 37 -6.93 -2.95 5.65
CA LEU A 37 -7.07 -2.14 6.85
C LEU A 37 -8.47 -2.30 7.44
N THR A 38 -8.62 -2.08 8.75
CA THR A 38 -9.94 -2.06 9.45
C THR A 38 -10.89 -1.05 8.83
N SER A 39 -10.33 -0.01 8.21
CA SER A 39 -11.02 1.07 7.51
C SER A 39 -11.50 0.68 6.09
N ARG A 40 -11.24 -0.56 5.63
CA ARG A 40 -11.63 -1.16 4.32
C ARG A 40 -10.79 -0.76 3.11
N GLU A 41 -9.78 0.08 3.27
CA GLU A 41 -8.74 0.28 2.25
C GLU A 41 -7.85 -0.96 2.15
N LEU A 42 -7.40 -1.25 0.93
CA LEU A 42 -6.47 -2.34 0.64
C LEU A 42 -5.08 -1.75 0.41
N LEU A 43 -4.12 -2.21 1.19
CA LEU A 43 -2.71 -1.93 0.98
C LEU A 43 -2.07 -3.12 0.26
N SER A 44 -1.74 -2.93 -1.01
CA SER A 44 -0.96 -3.88 -1.79
C SER A 44 0.49 -3.41 -1.82
N TYR A 45 1.46 -4.30 -1.67
CA TYR A 45 2.87 -3.94 -1.79
C TYR A 45 3.63 -5.01 -2.55
N SER A 46 4.61 -4.54 -3.32
CA SER A 46 5.52 -5.37 -4.08
C SER A 46 6.94 -5.02 -3.65
N GLY A 47 7.72 -6.06 -3.41
CA GLY A 47 9.12 -6.02 -3.02
C GLY A 47 9.83 -7.18 -3.69
N HIS A 48 11.11 -7.03 -3.98
CA HIS A 48 11.93 -8.11 -4.53
C HIS A 48 12.85 -8.61 -3.44
N ASP A 49 12.87 -9.93 -3.25
CA ASP A 49 13.63 -10.64 -2.20
C ASP A 49 15.12 -10.83 -2.57
N GLU A 50 15.67 -10.08 -3.54
CA GLU A 50 17.10 -10.17 -3.85
C GLU A 50 17.93 -9.55 -2.71
N GLU A 51 18.36 -10.42 -1.80
CA GLU A 51 19.25 -10.18 -0.65
C GLU A 51 20.56 -9.43 -1.01
N ASN A 52 20.93 -9.38 -2.29
CA ASN A 52 22.18 -8.77 -2.79
C ASN A 52 21.99 -7.62 -3.80
N ALA A 53 20.76 -7.21 -4.11
CA ALA A 53 20.53 -6.07 -4.99
C ALA A 53 20.47 -4.78 -4.15
N PRO A 54 21.38 -3.81 -4.35
CA PRO A 54 21.49 -2.67 -3.46
C PRO A 54 20.23 -1.78 -3.42
N HIS A 55 19.33 -1.89 -4.41
CA HIS A 55 18.17 -1.02 -4.56
C HIS A 55 16.98 -1.70 -5.22
N THR A 56 16.26 -2.57 -4.52
CA THR A 56 14.89 -2.86 -4.95
C THR A 56 13.93 -1.87 -4.31
N GLN A 57 13.53 -0.85 -5.07
CA GLN A 57 12.47 0.06 -4.68
C GLN A 57 11.15 -0.71 -4.67
N GLY A 58 10.66 -1.01 -3.48
CA GLY A 58 9.33 -1.56 -3.33
C GLY A 58 8.26 -0.49 -3.56
N VAL A 59 7.23 -0.84 -4.30
CA VAL A 59 6.06 0.02 -4.49
C VAL A 59 4.90 -0.56 -3.69
N ALA A 60 4.27 0.30 -2.90
CA ALA A 60 2.99 -0.01 -2.27
C ALA A 60 1.89 0.88 -2.86
N LEU A 61 0.72 0.30 -3.06
CA LEU A 61 -0.50 0.97 -3.47
C LEU A 61 -1.51 0.85 -2.33
N MET A 62 -2.08 1.97 -1.91
CA MET A 62 -3.26 1.98 -1.06
C MET A 62 -4.48 2.31 -1.92
N LEU A 63 -5.50 1.45 -1.85
CA LEU A 63 -6.71 1.51 -2.66
C LEU A 63 -7.92 1.71 -1.78
N SER A 64 -8.79 2.66 -2.14
CA SER A 64 -10.11 2.81 -1.53
C SER A 64 -10.98 1.58 -1.83
N LYS A 65 -12.13 1.47 -1.17
CA LYS A 65 -13.13 0.44 -1.50
C LYS A 65 -13.66 0.58 -2.93
N GLN A 66 -13.82 1.81 -3.42
CA GLN A 66 -14.33 2.08 -4.75
C GLN A 66 -13.29 1.73 -5.83
N ALA A 67 -12.03 2.10 -5.63
CA ALA A 67 -10.93 1.70 -6.50
C ALA A 67 -10.76 0.17 -6.56
N GLN A 68 -10.90 -0.52 -5.41
CA GLN A 68 -10.89 -1.99 -5.37
C GLN A 68 -11.98 -2.57 -6.27
N ASN A 69 -13.22 -2.09 -6.15
CA ASN A 69 -14.34 -2.58 -6.95
C ASN A 69 -14.17 -2.30 -8.45
N ALA A 70 -13.53 -1.19 -8.82
CA ALA A 70 -13.28 -0.83 -10.21
C ALA A 70 -12.16 -1.67 -10.87
N LEU A 71 -11.31 -2.30 -10.06
CA LEU A 71 -10.18 -3.12 -10.52
C LEU A 71 -10.53 -4.62 -10.64
N VAL A 72 -11.72 -5.04 -10.18
CA VAL A 72 -12.24 -6.40 -10.39
C VAL A 72 -12.97 -6.41 -11.74
N TRP A 73 -12.30 -6.93 -12.77
CA TRP A 73 -12.91 -7.26 -14.07
C TRP A 73 -13.70 -8.56 -14.00
#